data_AF-A0A318HFE1-F1
#
_entry.id   AF-A0A318HFE1-F1
#
_cell.length_a   1.000
_cell.length_b   1.000
_cell.length_c   1.000
_cell.angle_alpha   90.00
_cell.angle_beta   90.00
_cell.angle_gamma   90.00
#
_symmetry.space_group_name_H-M   'P 1'
#
loop_
_entity.id
_entity.type
_entity.pdbx_description
1 polymer ?
#
loop_
_entity_poly.entity_id
_entity_poly.type
_entity_poly.pdbx_seq_one_letter_code
_entity_poly.pdbx_strand_id
1 'polypeptide(L)'
;MGQPESHERDSSIIVDLSEAAMHMYTAAIDALPFAEDRKFHKRADVVLSGMRKLRAALTDAASTNRPSPAVIVALSNVRRRYDALMEHAAAAPGSSLGQQLYVTRVHAKLSANEVANGAGLRADLLDELEAGETPTDEDAAKIKDAIAALGGVPGTEHLQPVPEPQEPEPEVHEEPADEHVNGWDESLVTEHAG
;
A
#
# COMPACT_ATOMS: atom_id res chain seq x y z
N MET A 1 47.02 9.03 -16.62
CA MET A 1 45.99 9.96 -17.12
C MET A 1 45.37 9.37 -18.38
N GLY A 2 44.30 8.57 -18.27
CA GLY A 2 43.70 7.86 -19.42
C GLY A 2 42.33 7.21 -19.15
N GLN A 3 41.58 7.66 -18.13
CA GLN A 3 40.33 7.03 -17.68
C GLN A 3 38.99 7.80 -17.93
N PRO A 4 38.91 9.02 -18.49
CA PRO A 4 37.60 9.66 -18.70
C PRO A 4 36.81 9.09 -19.89
N GLU A 5 37.46 8.76 -21.02
CA GLU A 5 36.76 8.34 -22.24
C GLU A 5 36.10 6.96 -22.16
N SER A 6 36.69 6.01 -21.42
CA SER A 6 36.11 4.67 -21.27
C SER A 6 34.82 4.72 -20.45
N HIS A 7 34.81 5.51 -19.37
CA HIS A 7 33.65 5.64 -18.49
C HIS A 7 32.47 6.34 -19.17
N GLU A 8 32.76 7.31 -20.04
CA GLU A 8 31.74 7.99 -20.84
C GLU A 8 31.14 7.06 -21.90
N ARG A 9 31.96 6.21 -22.55
CA ARG A 9 31.48 5.17 -23.48
C ARG A 9 30.62 4.13 -22.77
N ASP A 10 31.05 3.64 -21.61
CA ASP A 10 30.27 2.67 -20.82
C ASP A 10 28.92 3.28 -20.39
N SER A 11 28.93 4.54 -19.98
CA SER A 11 27.70 5.28 -19.64
C SER A 11 26.76 5.43 -20.84
N SER A 12 27.28 5.74 -22.03
CA SER A 12 26.47 5.83 -23.25
C SER A 12 25.80 4.50 -23.59
N ILE A 13 26.55 3.38 -23.53
CA ILE A 13 26.02 2.04 -23.82
C ILE A 13 24.93 1.67 -22.81
N ILE A 14 25.13 1.96 -21.53
CA ILE A 14 24.13 1.70 -20.48
C ILE A 14 22.84 2.48 -20.78
N VAL A 15 22.96 3.75 -21.18
CA VAL A 15 21.81 4.60 -21.53
C VAL A 15 21.08 4.07 -22.76
N ASP A 16 21.80 3.79 -23.85
CA ASP A 16 21.22 3.28 -25.10
C ASP A 16 20.46 1.96 -24.86
N LEU A 17 21.07 1.04 -24.09
CA LEU A 17 20.43 -0.23 -23.74
C LEU A 17 19.21 -0.01 -22.83
N SER A 18 19.28 0.94 -21.90
CA SER A 18 18.16 1.28 -21.02
C SER A 18 16.99 1.90 -21.78
N GLU A 19 17.26 2.76 -22.76
CA GLU A 19 16.25 3.34 -23.64
C GLU A 19 15.57 2.26 -24.49
N ALA A 20 16.34 1.36 -25.10
CA ALA A 20 15.79 0.23 -25.84
C ALA A 20 14.89 -0.66 -24.96
N ALA A 21 15.34 -1.00 -23.75
CA ALA A 21 14.55 -1.75 -22.78
C ALA A 21 13.27 -1.01 -22.38
N MET A 22 13.36 0.31 -22.16
CA MET A 22 12.21 1.15 -21.83
C MET A 22 11.17 1.23 -22.95
N HIS A 23 11.60 1.26 -24.21
CA HIS A 23 10.67 1.15 -25.34
C HIS A 23 9.92 -0.18 -25.33
N MET A 24 10.61 -1.29 -25.09
CA MET A 24 9.99 -2.61 -24.97
C MET A 24 9.00 -2.70 -23.81
N TYR A 25 9.37 -2.21 -22.61
CA TYR A 25 8.48 -2.20 -21.46
C TYR A 25 7.29 -1.27 -21.64
N THR A 26 7.47 -0.12 -22.30
CA THR A 26 6.36 0.78 -22.63
C THR A 26 5.34 0.05 -23.50
N ALA A 27 5.77 -0.60 -24.58
CA ALA A 27 4.88 -1.39 -25.43
C ALA A 27 4.23 -2.57 -24.66
N ALA A 28 4.95 -3.21 -23.75
CA ALA A 28 4.39 -4.30 -22.93
C ALA A 28 3.31 -3.81 -21.95
N ILE A 29 3.51 -2.63 -21.34
CA ILE A 29 2.54 -1.96 -20.47
C ILE A 29 1.30 -1.57 -21.27
N ASP A 30 1.48 -0.95 -22.44
CA ASP A 30 0.37 -0.51 -23.29
C ASP A 30 -0.43 -1.70 -23.84
N ALA A 31 0.18 -2.89 -23.90
CA ALA A 31 -0.45 -4.14 -24.28
C ALA A 31 -1.07 -4.92 -23.10
N LEU A 32 -1.02 -4.41 -21.87
CA LEU A 32 -1.67 -5.05 -20.72
C LEU A 32 -3.20 -5.11 -20.95
N PRO A 33 -3.86 -6.18 -20.48
CA PRO A 33 -5.31 -6.24 -20.56
C PRO A 33 -5.93 -5.27 -19.54
N PHE A 34 -7.26 -5.16 -19.55
CA PHE A 34 -7.99 -4.40 -18.53
C PHE A 34 -7.74 -4.98 -17.12
N ALA A 35 -7.83 -4.14 -16.10
CA ALA A 35 -7.52 -4.48 -14.70
C ALA A 35 -8.37 -5.64 -14.16
N GLU A 36 -9.59 -5.81 -14.66
CA GLU A 36 -10.53 -6.87 -14.28
C GLU A 36 -10.23 -8.21 -14.99
N ASP A 37 -9.35 -8.23 -15.99
CA ASP A 37 -8.95 -9.47 -16.65
C ASP A 37 -8.08 -10.30 -15.69
N ARG A 38 -8.44 -11.59 -15.53
CA ARG A 38 -7.68 -12.55 -14.71
C ARG A 38 -6.20 -12.68 -15.11
N LYS A 39 -5.84 -12.32 -16.34
CA LYS A 39 -4.47 -12.32 -16.85
C LYS A 39 -3.69 -11.05 -16.53
N PHE A 40 -4.35 -9.98 -16.08
CA PHE A 40 -3.74 -8.69 -15.79
C PHE A 40 -2.57 -8.83 -14.82
N HIS A 41 -2.83 -9.31 -13.60
CA HIS A 41 -1.82 -9.44 -12.54
C HIS A 41 -0.60 -10.23 -13.00
N LYS A 42 -0.82 -11.41 -13.58
CA LYS A 42 0.26 -12.24 -14.09
C LYS A 42 1.12 -11.53 -15.15
N ARG A 43 0.53 -10.72 -16.03
CA ARG A 43 1.28 -9.98 -17.06
C ARG A 43 1.97 -8.76 -16.46
N ALA A 44 1.31 -8.04 -15.57
CA ALA A 44 1.88 -6.89 -14.86
C ALA A 44 3.11 -7.32 -14.04
N ASP A 45 3.04 -8.44 -13.31
CA ASP A 45 4.15 -8.95 -12.51
C ASP A 45 5.39 -9.29 -13.34
N VAL A 46 5.21 -9.86 -14.53
CA VAL A 46 6.32 -10.13 -15.45
C VAL A 46 7.01 -8.83 -15.89
N VAL A 47 6.23 -7.80 -16.22
CA VAL A 47 6.75 -6.50 -16.62
C VAL A 47 7.44 -5.82 -15.42
N LEU A 48 6.80 -5.79 -14.26
CA LEU A 48 7.34 -5.23 -13.01
C LEU A 48 8.67 -5.90 -12.62
N SER A 49 8.77 -7.22 -12.72
CA SER A 49 10.01 -7.96 -12.46
C SER A 49 11.13 -7.54 -13.41
N GLY A 50 10.85 -7.40 -14.71
CA GLY A 50 11.80 -6.91 -15.69
C GLY A 50 12.26 -5.47 -15.41
N MET A 51 11.31 -4.58 -15.12
CA MET A 51 11.60 -3.18 -14.78
C MET A 51 12.39 -3.04 -13.47
N ARG A 52 12.16 -3.92 -12.48
CA ARG A 52 12.93 -3.93 -11.23
C ARG A 52 14.40 -4.27 -11.48
N LYS A 53 14.67 -5.23 -12.36
CA LYS A 53 16.05 -5.55 -12.79
C LYS A 53 16.72 -4.38 -13.50
N LEU A 54 15.99 -3.70 -14.40
CA LEU A 54 16.50 -2.50 -15.07
C LEU A 54 16.80 -1.37 -14.07
N ARG A 55 15.89 -1.13 -13.12
CA ARG A 55 16.06 -0.14 -12.04
C ARG A 55 17.27 -0.45 -11.17
N ALA A 56 17.49 -1.71 -10.82
CA ALA A 56 18.66 -2.15 -10.05
C ALA A 56 19.96 -1.87 -10.82
N ALA A 57 20.06 -2.32 -12.08
CA ALA A 57 21.24 -2.10 -12.90
C ALA A 57 21.59 -0.60 -13.07
N LEU A 58 20.59 0.25 -13.28
CA LEU A 58 20.79 1.71 -13.36
C LEU A 58 21.11 2.35 -11.99
N THR A 59 20.59 1.79 -10.90
CA THR A 59 20.96 2.23 -9.54
C THR A 59 22.43 1.92 -9.26
N ASP A 60 22.90 0.74 -9.66
CA ASP A 60 24.31 0.35 -9.54
C ASP A 60 25.21 1.28 -10.38
N ALA A 61 24.83 1.55 -11.64
CA ALA A 61 25.55 2.49 -12.50
C ALA A 61 25.57 3.92 -11.93
N ALA A 62 24.45 4.38 -11.36
CA ALA A 62 24.33 5.67 -10.70
C ALA A 62 25.11 5.78 -9.38
N SER A 63 25.47 4.65 -8.76
CA SER A 63 26.22 4.60 -7.49
C SER A 63 27.73 4.59 -7.69
N THR A 64 28.21 4.64 -8.94
CA THR A 64 29.64 4.76 -9.25
C THR A 64 30.22 6.09 -8.76
N ASN A 65 31.54 6.18 -8.59
CA ASN A 65 32.21 7.38 -8.05
C ASN A 65 32.00 8.67 -8.89
N ARG A 66 31.58 8.53 -10.16
CA ARG A 66 31.29 9.64 -11.08
C ARG A 66 30.13 9.25 -12.00
N PRO A 67 28.87 9.25 -11.54
CA PRO A 67 27.77 8.84 -12.40
C PRO A 67 27.59 9.87 -13.52
N SER A 68 27.38 9.39 -14.75
CA SER A 68 27.03 10.27 -15.86
C SER A 68 25.64 10.87 -15.62
N PRO A 69 25.41 12.17 -15.88
CA PRO A 69 24.08 12.78 -15.82
C PRO A 69 23.03 12.03 -16.65
N ALA A 70 23.44 11.45 -17.79
CA ALA A 70 22.54 10.67 -18.64
C ALA A 70 22.02 9.39 -17.94
N VAL A 71 22.87 8.71 -17.15
CA VAL A 71 22.47 7.55 -16.34
C VAL A 71 21.47 7.97 -15.26
N ILE A 72 21.67 9.12 -14.63
CA ILE A 72 20.73 9.66 -13.63
C ILE A 72 19.36 9.97 -14.25
N VAL A 73 19.33 10.55 -15.45
CA VAL A 73 18.09 10.81 -16.20
C VAL A 73 17.40 9.50 -16.58
N ALA A 74 18.14 8.52 -17.10
CA ALA A 74 17.61 7.19 -17.44
C ALA A 74 17.01 6.50 -16.20
N LEU A 75 17.73 6.49 -15.07
CA LEU A 75 17.22 5.95 -13.80
C LEU A 75 15.93 6.66 -13.35
N SER A 76 15.88 7.98 -13.46
CA SER A 76 14.71 8.78 -13.14
C SER A 76 13.50 8.41 -14.02
N ASN A 77 13.71 8.22 -15.32
CA ASN A 77 12.67 7.78 -16.26
C ASN A 77 12.13 6.38 -15.91
N VAL A 78 13.03 5.43 -15.65
CA VAL A 78 12.66 4.06 -15.26
C VAL A 78 11.86 4.05 -13.97
N ARG A 79 12.27 4.82 -12.95
CA ARG A 79 11.55 4.94 -11.67
C ARG A 79 10.13 5.46 -11.89
N ARG A 80 9.95 6.57 -12.61
CA ARG A 80 8.62 7.12 -12.91
C ARG A 80 7.69 6.11 -13.60
N ARG A 81 8.20 5.38 -14.59
CA ARG A 81 7.36 4.39 -15.30
C ARG A 81 7.05 3.18 -14.42
N TYR A 82 7.99 2.76 -13.57
CA TYR A 82 7.76 1.69 -12.60
C TYR A 82 6.69 2.11 -11.59
N ASP A 83 6.78 3.33 -11.07
CA ASP A 83 5.81 3.88 -10.11
C ASP A 83 4.41 3.93 -10.74
N ALA A 84 4.28 4.44 -11.97
CA ALA A 84 3.01 4.46 -12.68
C ALA A 84 2.41 3.06 -12.91
N LEU A 85 3.25 2.05 -13.21
CA LEU A 85 2.78 0.68 -13.35
C LEU A 85 2.37 0.07 -12.00
N MET A 86 3.10 0.37 -10.92
CA MET A 86 2.74 -0.07 -9.57
C MET A 86 1.43 0.56 -9.11
N GLU A 87 1.22 1.85 -9.35
CA GLU A 87 -0.05 2.56 -9.09
C GLU A 87 -1.21 1.87 -9.82
N HIS A 88 -1.04 1.60 -11.12
CA HIS A 88 -2.05 0.92 -11.91
C HIS A 88 -2.33 -0.51 -11.41
N ALA A 89 -1.29 -1.26 -11.05
CA ALA A 89 -1.41 -2.62 -10.52
C ALA A 89 -2.07 -2.64 -9.14
N ALA A 90 -1.72 -1.71 -8.25
CA ALA A 90 -2.28 -1.61 -6.90
C ALA A 90 -3.78 -1.24 -6.91
N ALA A 91 -4.20 -0.41 -7.87
CA ALA A 91 -5.60 -0.02 -8.05
C ALA A 91 -6.47 -1.14 -8.67
N ALA A 92 -5.86 -2.17 -9.26
CA ALA A 92 -6.60 -3.29 -9.85
C ALA A 92 -7.23 -4.19 -8.76
N PRO A 93 -8.45 -4.72 -8.98
CA PRO A 93 -9.07 -5.65 -8.04
C PRO A 93 -8.20 -6.89 -7.80
N GLY A 94 -7.95 -7.21 -6.53
CA GLY A 94 -7.12 -8.36 -6.14
C GLY A 94 -5.61 -8.12 -6.28
N SER A 95 -5.17 -6.86 -6.31
CA SER A 95 -3.75 -6.49 -6.24
C SER A 95 -3.06 -7.09 -5.03
N SER A 96 -1.76 -7.36 -5.15
CA SER A 96 -1.00 -7.96 -4.06
C SER A 96 -0.76 -6.97 -2.92
N LEU A 97 -0.60 -7.46 -1.68
CA LEU A 97 -0.28 -6.60 -0.54
C LEU A 97 1.03 -5.82 -0.75
N GLY A 98 2.03 -6.40 -1.43
CA GLY A 98 3.26 -5.71 -1.78
C GLY A 98 3.05 -4.53 -2.74
N GLN A 99 2.15 -4.67 -3.72
CA GLN A 99 1.79 -3.58 -4.64
C GLN A 99 1.07 -2.45 -3.91
N GLN A 100 0.08 -2.80 -3.08
CA GLN A 100 -0.67 -1.84 -2.27
C GLN A 100 0.24 -1.07 -1.30
N LEU A 101 1.12 -1.80 -0.61
CA LEU A 101 2.06 -1.22 0.35
C LEU A 101 3.04 -0.27 -0.33
N TYR A 102 3.60 -0.66 -1.48
CA TYR A 102 4.52 0.17 -2.27
C TYR A 102 3.92 1.54 -2.57
N VAL A 103 2.74 1.56 -3.19
CA VAL A 103 2.10 2.80 -3.64
C VAL A 103 1.75 3.66 -2.44
N THR A 104 1.17 3.06 -1.41
CA THR A 104 0.78 3.76 -0.18
C THR A 104 1.99 4.43 0.48
N ARG A 105 3.12 3.71 0.65
CA ARG A 105 4.31 4.30 1.28
C ARG A 105 4.99 5.35 0.39
N VAL A 106 5.00 5.16 -0.93
CA VAL A 106 5.61 6.12 -1.87
C VAL A 106 4.83 7.43 -1.85
N HIS A 107 3.50 7.37 -1.83
CA HIS A 107 2.65 8.54 -1.63
C HIS A 107 2.89 9.23 -0.29
N ALA A 108 3.09 8.45 0.78
CA ALA A 108 3.46 8.96 2.10
C ALA A 108 4.92 9.45 2.19
N LYS A 109 5.73 9.29 1.13
CA LYS A 109 7.17 9.61 1.08
C LYS A 109 8.00 8.84 2.12
N LEU A 110 7.61 7.60 2.40
CA LEU A 110 8.30 6.71 3.33
C LEU A 110 9.13 5.66 2.57
N SER A 111 10.33 5.42 3.09
CA SER A 111 11.16 4.30 2.68
C SER A 111 10.59 2.97 3.19
N ALA A 112 10.98 1.86 2.55
CA ALA A 112 10.64 0.52 3.02
C ALA A 112 11.08 0.31 4.48
N ASN A 113 12.29 0.73 4.85
CA ASN A 113 12.80 0.60 6.22
C ASN A 113 11.96 1.38 7.25
N GLU A 114 11.50 2.59 6.93
CA GLU A 114 10.67 3.37 7.85
C GLU A 114 9.33 2.69 8.12
N VAL A 115 8.68 2.15 7.08
CA VAL A 115 7.42 1.43 7.22
C VAL A 115 7.63 0.09 7.94
N ALA A 116 8.70 -0.64 7.63
CA ALA A 116 9.03 -1.90 8.31
C ALA A 116 9.20 -1.68 9.81
N ASN A 117 9.98 -0.67 10.20
CA ASN A 117 10.19 -0.31 11.60
C ASN A 117 8.89 0.13 12.28
N GLY A 118 8.08 0.95 11.62
CA GLY A 118 6.79 1.42 12.15
C GLY A 118 5.76 0.30 12.35
N ALA A 119 5.78 -0.72 11.50
CA ALA A 119 4.88 -1.87 11.55
C ALA A 119 5.42 -3.07 12.36
N GLY A 120 6.64 -2.97 12.91
CA GLY A 120 7.29 -4.09 13.62
C GLY A 120 7.61 -5.29 12.71
N LEU A 121 7.97 -5.02 11.45
CA LEU A 121 8.34 -5.99 10.43
C LEU A 121 9.85 -6.07 10.23
N ARG A 122 10.31 -7.17 9.62
CA ARG A 122 11.72 -7.35 9.25
C ARG A 122 12.11 -6.37 8.14
N ALA A 123 13.33 -5.85 8.17
CA ALA A 123 13.76 -4.76 7.30
C ALA A 123 13.72 -5.09 5.79
N ASP A 124 14.07 -6.31 5.41
CA ASP A 124 14.08 -6.82 4.03
C ASP A 124 12.74 -7.35 3.54
N LEU A 125 11.78 -7.60 4.45
CA LEU A 125 10.47 -8.15 4.08
C LEU A 125 9.73 -7.26 3.08
N LEU A 126 9.81 -5.93 3.24
CA LEU A 126 9.09 -5.03 2.34
C LEU A 126 9.65 -5.09 0.91
N ASP A 127 10.97 -5.17 0.77
CA ASP A 127 11.60 -5.33 -0.54
C ASP A 127 11.23 -6.69 -1.18
N GLU A 128 11.14 -7.76 -0.38
CA GLU A 128 10.69 -9.09 -0.82
C GLU A 128 9.23 -9.06 -1.31
N LEU A 129 8.33 -8.46 -0.55
CA LEU A 129 6.91 -8.35 -0.89
C LEU A 129 6.67 -7.47 -2.11
N GLU A 130 7.38 -6.34 -2.19
CA GLU A 130 7.37 -5.50 -3.37
C GLU A 130 7.97 -6.21 -4.59
N ALA A 131 8.83 -7.20 -4.38
CA ALA A 131 9.34 -8.07 -5.43
C ALA A 131 8.32 -9.10 -5.93
N GLY A 132 7.22 -9.30 -5.22
CA GLY A 132 6.14 -10.23 -5.54
C GLY A 132 6.08 -11.44 -4.61
N GLU A 133 6.84 -11.48 -3.52
CA GLU A 133 6.72 -12.53 -2.52
C GLU A 133 5.37 -12.50 -1.81
N THR A 134 4.94 -13.66 -1.32
CA THR A 134 3.69 -13.79 -0.56
C THR A 134 3.99 -13.70 0.95
N PRO A 135 3.34 -12.79 1.69
CA PRO A 135 3.56 -12.68 3.13
C PRO A 135 3.00 -13.88 3.88
N THR A 136 3.50 -14.13 5.08
CA THR A 136 2.83 -15.01 6.04
C THR A 136 1.51 -14.38 6.52
N ASP A 137 0.62 -15.15 7.11
CA ASP A 137 -0.65 -14.62 7.64
C ASP A 137 -0.43 -13.54 8.72
N GLU A 138 0.60 -13.71 9.55
CA GLU A 138 0.97 -12.72 10.58
C GLU A 138 1.46 -11.42 9.96
N ASP A 139 2.36 -11.51 8.98
CA ASP A 139 2.88 -10.33 8.27
C ASP A 139 1.77 -9.63 7.49
N ALA A 140 0.88 -10.41 6.85
CA ALA A 140 -0.24 -9.89 6.09
C ALA A 140 -1.17 -9.02 6.95
N ALA A 141 -1.40 -9.38 8.22
CA ALA A 141 -2.19 -8.57 9.15
C ALA A 141 -1.51 -7.21 9.41
N LYS A 142 -0.22 -7.23 9.79
CA LYS A 142 0.57 -6.01 10.05
C LYS A 142 0.66 -5.09 8.84
N ILE A 143 0.78 -5.66 7.64
CA ILE A 143 0.81 -4.90 6.37
C ILE A 143 -0.52 -4.22 6.10
N LYS A 144 -1.65 -4.91 6.30
CA LYS A 144 -2.99 -4.32 6.15
C LYS A 144 -3.19 -3.17 7.12
N ASP A 145 -2.76 -3.33 8.37
CA ASP A 145 -2.81 -2.27 9.38
C ASP A 145 -1.95 -1.07 8.99
N ALA A 146 -0.74 -1.30 8.48
CA ALA A 146 0.13 -0.24 7.97
C ALA A 146 -0.48 0.50 6.78
N ILE A 147 -1.07 -0.22 5.82
CA ILE A 147 -1.77 0.40 4.68
C ILE A 147 -2.95 1.26 5.17
N ALA A 148 -3.76 0.74 6.10
CA ALA A 148 -4.88 1.49 6.67
C ALA A 148 -4.41 2.76 7.41
N ALA A 149 -3.35 2.66 8.22
CA ALA A 149 -2.78 3.79 8.96
C ALA A 149 -2.22 4.89 8.04
N LEU A 150 -1.76 4.53 6.83
CA LEU A 150 -1.27 5.46 5.83
C LEU A 150 -2.38 6.04 4.92
N GLY A 151 -3.66 5.70 5.17
CA GLY A 151 -4.80 6.24 4.43
C GLY A 151 -5.37 5.32 3.33
N GLY A 152 -4.91 4.08 3.23
CA GLY A 152 -5.33 3.12 2.22
C GLY A 152 -4.60 3.30 0.88
N VAL A 153 -5.00 2.49 -0.11
CA VAL A 153 -4.40 2.53 -1.46
C VAL A 153 -4.94 3.75 -2.22
N PRO A 154 -4.07 4.68 -2.65
CA PRO A 154 -4.49 5.86 -3.42
C PRO A 154 -5.27 5.48 -4.69
N GLY A 155 -6.31 6.25 -5.02
CA GLY A 155 -7.14 6.02 -6.20
C GLY A 155 -8.16 4.89 -6.05
N THR A 156 -8.21 4.23 -4.88
CA THR A 156 -9.23 3.21 -4.56
C THR A 156 -10.30 3.72 -3.58
N GLU A 157 -10.35 5.04 -3.34
CA GLU A 157 -11.31 5.65 -2.40
C GLU A 157 -12.76 5.36 -2.80
N HIS A 158 -13.03 5.27 -4.11
CA HIS A 158 -14.35 4.90 -4.65
C HIS A 158 -14.72 3.41 -4.46
N LEU A 159 -13.75 2.56 -4.14
CA LEU A 159 -13.95 1.13 -3.89
C LEU A 159 -14.11 0.82 -2.39
N GLN A 160 -13.82 1.78 -1.51
CA GLN A 160 -14.09 1.62 -0.08
C GLN A 160 -15.61 1.55 0.13
N PRO A 161 -16.12 0.56 0.88
CA PRO A 161 -17.53 0.56 1.27
C PRO A 161 -17.80 1.88 2.01
N VAL A 162 -18.79 2.65 1.54
CA VAL A 162 -19.32 3.76 2.33
C VAL A 162 -19.72 3.18 3.68
N PRO A 163 -19.22 3.70 4.82
CA PRO A 163 -19.66 3.20 6.12
C PRO A 163 -21.18 3.30 6.15
N GLU A 164 -21.85 2.16 6.36
CA GLU A 164 -23.30 2.14 6.50
C GLU A 164 -23.68 3.21 7.53
N PRO A 165 -24.70 4.05 7.24
CA PRO A 165 -25.18 4.99 8.25
C PRO A 165 -25.45 4.19 9.52
N GLN A 166 -24.75 4.51 10.60
CA GLN A 166 -25.02 3.91 11.91
C GLN A 166 -26.50 4.18 12.20
N GLU A 167 -27.33 3.13 12.10
CA GLU A 167 -28.70 3.22 12.58
C GLU A 167 -28.61 3.67 14.04
N PRO A 168 -29.34 4.72 14.44
CA PRO A 168 -29.27 5.20 15.81
C PRO A 168 -29.59 4.04 16.75
N GLU A 169 -28.67 3.74 17.66
CA GLU A 169 -28.91 2.70 18.66
C GLU A 169 -30.24 3.01 19.37
N PRO A 170 -31.09 1.99 19.61
CA PRO A 170 -32.36 2.21 20.28
C PRO A 170 -32.09 2.80 21.66
N GLU A 171 -32.63 4.00 21.92
CA GLU A 171 -32.61 4.61 23.25
C GLU A 171 -33.19 3.60 24.25
N VAL A 172 -32.32 3.11 25.14
CA VAL A 172 -32.74 2.29 26.27
C VAL A 172 -33.49 3.21 27.22
N HIS A 173 -34.82 3.24 27.10
CA HIS A 173 -35.68 3.82 28.11
C HIS A 173 -35.52 2.98 29.39
N GLU A 174 -34.69 3.46 30.32
CA GLU A 174 -34.69 2.96 31.69
C GLU A 174 -36.08 3.24 32.31
N GLU A 175 -36.90 2.20 32.44
CA GLU A 175 -38.09 2.28 33.29
C GLU A 175 -37.66 2.54 34.74
N PRO A 176 -38.25 3.53 35.44
CA PRO A 176 -37.93 3.75 36.84
C PRO A 176 -38.46 2.57 37.66
N ALA A 177 -37.56 1.92 38.38
CA ALA A 177 -37.89 0.83 39.30
C ALA A 177 -38.87 1.32 40.37
N ASP A 178 -39.98 0.58 40.53
CA ASP A 178 -40.94 0.74 41.62
C ASP A 178 -40.25 0.65 42.99
N GLU A 179 -40.00 1.81 43.59
CA GLU A 179 -39.53 1.92 44.97
C GLU A 179 -40.71 1.64 45.92
N HIS A 180 -40.88 0.36 46.29
CA HIS A 180 -41.77 -0.07 47.36
C HIS A 180 -41.27 0.48 48.71
N VAL A 181 -41.80 1.63 49.13
CA VAL A 181 -41.69 2.11 50.51
C VAL A 181 -43.01 1.82 51.24
N ASN A 182 -43.00 0.72 51.98
CA ASN A 182 -44.04 0.37 52.95
C ASN A 182 -44.02 1.35 54.13
N GLY A 183 -45.16 1.97 54.43
CA GLY A 183 -45.27 2.75 55.67
C GLY A 183 -46.58 3.51 55.82
N TRP A 184 -47.70 2.81 56.06
CA TRP A 184 -48.81 3.39 56.80
C TRP A 184 -49.40 2.37 57.78
N ASP A 185 -49.41 2.82 59.03
CA ASP A 185 -49.68 2.18 60.31
C ASP A 185 -51.21 1.95 60.48
N GLU A 186 -51.66 0.69 60.47
CA GLU A 186 -53.02 0.33 60.89
C GLU A 186 -53.06 0.21 62.43
N SER A 187 -53.15 1.36 63.09
CA SER A 187 -53.65 1.44 64.46
C SER A 187 -54.58 2.65 64.60
N LEU A 188 -55.69 2.46 65.35
CA LEU A 188 -56.89 3.31 65.47
C LEU A 188 -57.92 2.98 64.37
N VAL A 189 -58.94 2.15 64.59
CA VAL A 189 -60.10 2.48 65.44
C VAL A 189 -60.65 1.23 66.13
N THR A 190 -60.49 1.15 67.45
CA THR A 190 -61.32 0.33 68.34
C THR A 190 -62.67 1.01 68.56
N GLU A 191 -63.73 0.23 68.35
CA GLU A 191 -65.00 0.12 69.10
C GLU A 191 -65.76 1.33 69.70
N HIS A 192 -67.09 1.17 69.64
CA HIS A 192 -68.21 1.79 70.40
C HIS A 192 -68.86 3.04 69.79
N ALA A 193 -70.18 3.23 69.80
CA ALA A 193 -71.34 2.45 70.24
C ALA A 193 -72.61 3.18 69.73
N GLY A 194 -73.77 2.51 69.70
CA GLY A 194 -75.08 3.15 69.54
C GLY A 194 -76.13 2.26 68.91
#